data_AF-A0A3Q3AEQ2-F1
#
_entry.id   AF-A0A3Q3AEQ2-F1
#
_cell.length_a   1.000
_cell.length_b   1.000
_cell.length_c   1.000
_cell.angle_alpha   90.00
_cell.angle_beta   90.00
_cell.angle_gamma   90.00
#
_symmetry.space_group_name_H-M   'P 1'
#
loop_
_entity.id
_entity.type
_entity.pdbx_description
1 polymer ?
#
loop_
_entity_poly.entity_id
_entity_poly.type
_entity_poly.pdbx_seq_one_letter_code
_entity_poly.pdbx_strand_id
1 'polypeptide(L)'
;MGSNKLCLLVLLIGCAVARKSDFPPGFRDALASRFKLHRSYVYQYTAESRNGVVGTANLQNGPKVSCQVEIDVPQPCRFVMRTRGCTLSEVSVMDPQGQPVHRLAPGSDAFKASMEKSVLVFHVESDVRVQVYPKTDEPVNILNIKRGIVSAFMVPMVEEDQSRLMVSSTVHGRCLTGYTVRSRQDIATDVTLSRDLSQCDRFYGRTLTSSPLALLQQLHNLMSKLITSTQSCSYQLDNRGTHVVSASCTERHNYLPFSHEGNGISSEVTQELSFLSGKRTNNRIFDAERHQARPLHFEDPDDKTPVQTKDAVLGTLRELAALAGSDQGQKRAGLFHKLVSSMRALRNETLSQAVPEMVDVSHWLTFQALFQCGTPECISAILQVSRTVDGVALEVDTLVYGLSLQASPDASRVRDMLSMAQYKQSKAIMYALANTVRK
;
A
#
# COMPACT_ATOMS: atom_id res chain seq x y z
N MET A 1 10.84 -34.52 -54.41
CA MET A 1 12.04 -34.31 -53.57
C MET A 1 12.03 -32.87 -53.09
N GLY A 2 12.21 -32.64 -51.79
CA GLY A 2 12.44 -31.30 -51.23
C GLY A 2 11.21 -30.65 -50.60
N SER A 3 10.88 -31.03 -49.35
CA SER A 3 10.44 -30.12 -48.29
C SER A 3 10.07 -30.92 -47.03
N ASN A 4 10.99 -31.72 -46.50
CA ASN A 4 10.80 -32.41 -45.21
C ASN A 4 12.09 -32.48 -44.37
N LYS A 5 13.10 -31.66 -44.70
CA LYS A 5 14.37 -31.58 -43.95
C LYS A 5 14.61 -30.24 -43.25
N LEU A 6 13.66 -29.29 -43.30
CA LEU A 6 13.82 -27.98 -42.64
C LEU A 6 13.15 -27.90 -41.25
N CYS A 7 12.24 -28.82 -40.90
CA CYS A 7 11.57 -28.81 -39.60
C CYS A 7 12.34 -29.50 -38.46
N LEU A 8 13.35 -30.31 -38.76
CA LEU A 8 14.12 -31.01 -37.71
C LEU A 8 15.37 -30.26 -37.22
N LEU A 9 15.77 -29.18 -37.90
CA LEU A 9 16.97 -28.40 -37.53
C LEU A 9 16.64 -27.17 -36.66
N VAL A 10 15.37 -26.79 -36.54
CA VAL A 10 14.93 -25.70 -35.65
C VAL A 10 14.59 -26.20 -34.23
N LEU A 11 14.44 -27.52 -34.04
CA LEU A 11 14.13 -28.13 -32.73
C LEU A 11 15.38 -28.57 -31.93
N LEU A 12 16.58 -28.47 -32.51
CA LEU A 12 17.83 -28.94 -31.88
C LEU A 12 18.88 -27.84 -31.65
N ILE A 13 18.58 -26.57 -31.95
CA ILE A 13 19.41 -25.42 -31.57
C ILE A 13 18.72 -24.71 -30.41
N GLY A 14 19.18 -24.98 -29.18
CA GLY A 14 19.12 -23.98 -28.13
C GLY A 14 18.25 -24.27 -26.90
N CYS A 15 18.04 -25.53 -26.52
CA CYS A 15 17.86 -25.86 -25.09
C CYS A 15 19.16 -25.53 -24.33
N ALA A 16 19.38 -24.24 -24.01
CA ALA A 16 20.31 -23.78 -22.98
C ALA A 16 20.17 -22.25 -22.75
N VAL A 17 18.96 -21.76 -22.55
CA VAL A 17 18.77 -20.55 -21.72
C VAL A 17 17.84 -20.92 -20.58
N ALA A 18 18.29 -21.89 -19.78
CA ALA A 18 18.07 -21.73 -18.36
C ALA A 18 18.77 -20.42 -18.00
N ARG A 19 17.99 -19.36 -17.71
CA ARG A 19 18.50 -18.26 -16.88
C ARG A 19 18.93 -18.91 -15.57
N LYS A 20 20.16 -19.41 -15.56
CA LYS A 20 20.95 -19.53 -14.34
C LYS A 20 20.92 -18.10 -13.83
N SER A 21 20.12 -17.88 -12.80
CA SER A 21 20.24 -16.67 -12.02
C SER A 21 21.66 -16.71 -11.48
N ASP A 22 22.58 -16.02 -12.16
CA ASP A 22 23.94 -15.79 -11.70
C ASP A 22 23.87 -14.84 -10.50
N PHE A 23 23.21 -15.30 -9.44
CA PHE A 23 23.49 -14.84 -8.09
C PHE A 23 24.66 -15.70 -7.62
N PRO A 24 25.74 -15.09 -7.13
CA PRO A 24 26.84 -15.86 -6.56
C PRO A 24 26.29 -16.79 -5.45
N PRO A 25 26.73 -18.06 -5.37
CA PRO A 25 26.21 -19.04 -4.42
C PRO A 25 26.40 -18.70 -2.93
N GLY A 26 26.90 -17.51 -2.57
CA GLY A 26 27.26 -17.12 -1.19
C GLY A 26 26.23 -16.30 -0.41
N PHE A 27 25.14 -15.79 -1.00
CA PHE A 27 24.30 -14.80 -0.29
C PHE A 27 23.50 -15.39 0.89
N ARG A 28 22.97 -16.62 0.72
CA ARG A 28 22.25 -17.32 1.80
C ARG A 28 23.19 -17.65 2.95
N ASP A 29 24.42 -18.05 2.65
CA ASP A 29 25.45 -18.33 3.64
C ASP A 29 25.93 -17.04 4.34
N ALA A 30 25.89 -15.90 3.63
CA ALA A 30 26.27 -14.59 4.15
C ALA A 30 25.20 -13.99 5.09
N LEU A 31 23.89 -14.09 4.77
CA LEU A 31 22.85 -13.64 5.71
C LEU A 31 22.75 -14.58 6.93
N ALA A 32 22.92 -15.89 6.69
CA ALA A 32 23.04 -16.89 7.75
C ALA A 32 24.28 -16.68 8.63
N SER A 33 25.38 -16.15 8.09
CA SER A 33 26.57 -15.81 8.87
C SER A 33 26.43 -14.48 9.62
N ARG A 34 25.64 -13.53 9.09
CA ARG A 34 25.38 -12.24 9.73
C ARG A 34 24.76 -12.46 11.11
N PHE A 35 23.57 -13.06 11.19
CA PHE A 35 22.87 -13.19 12.48
C PHE A 35 23.18 -14.52 13.17
N LYS A 36 23.61 -14.44 14.43
CA LYS A 36 23.94 -15.63 15.23
C LYS A 36 22.67 -16.39 15.57
N LEU A 37 22.69 -17.69 15.27
CA LEU A 37 21.61 -18.62 15.64
C LEU A 37 21.36 -18.62 17.15
N HIS A 38 20.12 -18.86 17.53
CA HIS A 38 19.68 -18.94 18.92
C HIS A 38 20.02 -17.67 19.71
N ARG A 39 20.00 -16.52 19.02
CA ARG A 39 20.03 -15.19 19.63
C ARG A 39 18.74 -14.44 19.36
N SER A 40 18.45 -13.57 20.31
CA SER A 40 17.38 -12.59 20.26
C SER A 40 18.03 -11.21 20.29
N TYR A 41 17.69 -10.38 19.32
CA TYR A 41 18.18 -9.02 19.16
C TYR A 41 17.04 -8.03 19.41
N VAL A 42 17.24 -7.11 20.34
CA VAL A 42 16.24 -6.10 20.71
C VAL A 42 16.67 -4.76 20.14
N TYR A 43 15.75 -4.12 19.41
CA TYR A 43 15.94 -2.84 18.74
C TYR A 43 14.89 -1.83 19.21
N GLN A 44 15.27 -0.55 19.24
CA GLN A 44 14.34 0.56 19.22
C GLN A 44 14.07 0.92 17.76
N TYR A 45 12.81 0.87 17.35
CA TYR A 45 12.36 1.27 16.02
C TYR A 45 11.54 2.55 16.11
N THR A 46 11.84 3.50 15.25
CA THR A 46 11.05 4.72 15.06
C THR A 46 10.83 4.94 13.57
N ALA A 47 9.61 5.33 13.20
CA ALA A 47 9.31 5.75 11.84
C ALA A 47 8.43 6.99 11.88
N GLU A 48 8.76 7.98 11.06
CA GLU A 48 8.06 9.26 11.00
C GLU A 48 7.80 9.63 9.55
N SER A 49 6.61 10.17 9.26
CA SER A 49 6.32 10.80 7.98
C SER A 49 6.12 12.29 8.19
N ARG A 50 6.75 13.09 7.33
CA ARG A 50 6.71 14.54 7.30
C ARG A 50 6.25 14.98 5.93
N ASN A 51 5.04 15.50 5.85
CA ASN A 51 4.49 16.06 4.62
C ASN A 51 4.45 17.58 4.75
N GLY A 52 4.92 18.29 3.74
CA GLY A 52 4.99 19.74 3.74
C GLY A 52 5.07 20.33 2.34
N VAL A 53 4.96 21.66 2.27
CA VAL A 53 5.14 22.43 1.04
C VAL A 53 6.50 23.10 1.09
N VAL A 54 7.40 22.69 0.21
CA VAL A 54 8.74 23.24 0.06
C VAL A 54 8.62 24.72 -0.30
N GLY A 55 9.26 25.59 0.49
CA GLY A 55 9.29 27.04 0.27
C GLY A 55 8.25 27.86 1.06
N THR A 56 7.34 27.22 1.79
CA THR A 56 6.42 27.92 2.72
C THR A 56 6.77 27.59 4.18
N ALA A 57 6.19 28.33 5.14
CA ALA A 57 6.44 28.17 6.58
C ALA A 57 6.46 26.70 7.01
N ASN A 58 7.27 26.37 8.04
CA ASN A 58 7.63 25.05 8.60
C ASN A 58 6.46 24.13 9.06
N LEU A 59 5.26 24.29 8.51
CA LEU A 59 4.10 23.44 8.74
C LEU A 59 4.31 22.09 8.06
N GLN A 60 4.67 21.12 8.87
CA GLN A 60 4.79 19.70 8.54
C GLN A 60 3.70 18.94 9.30
N ASN A 61 3.17 17.89 8.68
CA ASN A 61 2.29 16.97 9.37
C ASN A 61 2.71 15.53 9.11
N GLY A 62 2.27 14.64 10.00
CA GLY A 62 2.31 13.21 9.75
C GLY A 62 2.41 12.38 11.02
N PRO A 63 2.22 11.06 10.87
CA PRO A 63 2.30 10.12 11.97
C PRO A 63 3.75 9.81 12.34
N LYS A 64 3.96 9.49 13.61
CA LYS A 64 5.19 8.91 14.14
C LYS A 64 4.86 7.65 14.93
N VAL A 65 5.49 6.55 14.54
CA VAL A 65 5.41 5.23 15.18
C VAL A 65 6.70 4.99 15.94
N SER A 66 6.60 4.48 17.15
CA SER A 66 7.73 4.00 17.94
C SER A 66 7.41 2.63 18.52
N CYS A 67 8.31 1.66 18.38
CA CYS A 67 8.14 0.32 18.91
C CYS A 67 9.50 -0.25 19.35
N GLN A 68 9.50 -1.08 20.39
CA GLN A 68 10.59 -2.01 20.64
C GLN A 68 10.37 -3.27 19.79
N VAL A 69 11.39 -3.69 19.06
CA VAL A 69 11.35 -4.84 18.15
C VAL A 69 12.34 -5.90 18.61
N GLU A 70 11.84 -7.09 18.94
CA GLU A 70 12.64 -8.26 19.31
C GLU A 70 12.66 -9.24 18.14
N ILE A 71 13.85 -9.57 17.64
CA ILE A 71 14.05 -10.49 16.51
C ILE A 71 14.83 -11.70 17.00
N ASP A 72 14.15 -12.84 17.04
CA ASP A 72 14.75 -14.14 17.31
C ASP A 72 15.23 -14.80 16.02
N VAL A 73 16.36 -15.52 16.10
CA VAL A 73 16.95 -16.26 15.00
C VAL A 73 16.96 -17.77 15.33
N PRO A 74 15.80 -18.45 15.24
CA PRO A 74 15.72 -19.88 15.57
C PRO A 74 16.54 -20.75 14.61
N GLN A 75 16.62 -20.39 13.34
CA GLN A 75 17.28 -21.16 12.26
C GLN A 75 17.93 -20.21 11.25
N PRO A 76 18.87 -20.70 10.39
CA PRO A 76 19.50 -19.86 9.37
C PRO A 76 18.47 -19.19 8.46
N CYS A 77 18.60 -17.87 8.26
CA CYS A 77 17.70 -17.04 7.44
C CYS A 77 16.21 -17.08 7.82
N ARG A 78 15.90 -17.54 9.04
CA ARG A 78 14.54 -17.72 9.56
C ARG A 78 14.41 -16.95 10.86
N PHE A 79 13.43 -16.07 10.90
CA PHE A 79 13.32 -15.06 11.94
C PHE A 79 11.91 -15.02 12.53
N VAL A 80 11.83 -14.66 13.81
CA VAL A 80 10.57 -14.41 14.51
C VAL A 80 10.64 -13.02 15.12
N MET A 81 9.78 -12.11 14.65
CA MET A 81 9.69 -10.74 15.13
C MET A 81 8.56 -10.58 16.13
N ARG A 82 8.85 -9.94 17.26
CA ARG A 82 7.86 -9.47 18.23
C ARG A 82 7.99 -7.97 18.39
N THR A 83 6.87 -7.28 18.41
CA THR A 83 6.80 -5.84 18.68
C THR A 83 6.22 -5.61 20.07
N ARG A 84 6.77 -4.66 20.83
CA ARG A 84 6.37 -4.30 22.20
C ARG A 84 6.50 -2.80 22.42
N GLY A 85 5.76 -2.27 23.39
CA GLY A 85 5.80 -0.85 23.74
C GLY A 85 5.45 0.06 22.56
N CYS A 86 4.58 -0.38 21.65
CA CYS A 86 4.28 0.39 20.46
C CYS A 86 3.44 1.63 20.77
N THR A 87 3.79 2.77 20.18
CA THR A 87 3.04 4.02 20.29
C THR A 87 2.82 4.64 18.91
N LEU A 88 1.65 5.26 18.74
CA LEU A 88 1.30 6.06 17.57
C LEU A 88 1.08 7.50 18.02
N SER A 89 1.79 8.41 17.40
CA SER A 89 1.74 9.84 17.70
C SER A 89 1.56 10.65 16.42
N GLU A 90 1.01 11.84 16.55
CA GLU A 90 0.74 12.77 15.45
C GLU A 90 1.31 14.14 15.79
N VAL A 91 1.70 14.90 14.76
CA VAL A 91 2.14 16.29 14.96
C VAL A 91 0.96 17.12 15.50
N SER A 92 1.16 17.78 16.64
CA SER A 92 0.17 18.67 17.23
C SER A 92 0.43 20.13 16.95
N VAL A 93 1.67 20.57 17.16
CA VAL A 93 2.08 21.97 17.07
C VAL A 93 3.52 22.02 16.57
N MET A 94 3.89 23.11 15.93
CA MET A 94 5.30 23.43 15.69
C MET A 94 5.87 24.19 16.87
N ASP A 95 7.03 23.78 17.34
CA ASP A 95 7.76 24.54 18.36
C ASP A 95 8.30 25.87 17.76
N PRO A 96 8.80 26.80 18.61
CA PRO A 96 9.38 28.06 18.14
C PRO A 96 10.59 27.90 17.20
N GLN A 97 11.22 26.73 17.18
CA GLN A 97 12.35 26.36 16.34
C GLN A 97 11.90 25.69 15.02
N GLY A 98 10.58 25.52 14.81
CA GLY A 98 10.00 24.91 13.63
C GLY A 98 10.08 23.38 13.61
N GLN A 99 10.29 22.72 14.74
CA GLN A 99 10.25 21.26 14.87
C GLN A 99 8.84 20.78 15.25
N PRO A 100 8.41 19.62 14.72
CA PRO A 100 7.13 19.03 15.05
C PRO A 100 7.13 18.51 16.50
N VAL A 101 6.19 19.04 17.30
CA VAL A 101 5.85 18.47 18.61
C VAL A 101 4.79 17.40 18.39
N HIS A 102 5.07 16.18 18.83
CA HIS A 102 4.16 15.05 18.70
C HIS A 102 3.32 14.85 19.96
N ARG A 103 2.03 14.55 19.78
CA ARG A 103 1.13 14.07 20.83
C ARG A 103 0.67 12.66 20.53
N LEU A 104 0.27 11.92 21.55
CA LEU A 104 -0.31 10.58 21.39
C LEU A 104 -1.59 10.67 20.55
N ALA A 105 -1.71 9.82 19.53
CA ALA A 105 -2.91 9.76 18.69
C ALA A 105 -4.06 9.10 19.47
N PRO A 106 -5.33 9.50 19.28
CA PRO A 106 -6.47 8.91 20.00
C PRO A 106 -6.59 7.38 19.88
N GLY A 107 -6.14 6.81 18.77
CA GLY A 107 -6.15 5.37 18.52
C GLY A 107 -4.89 4.60 18.96
N SER A 108 -3.95 5.23 19.70
CA SER A 108 -2.65 4.63 20.00
C SER A 108 -2.75 3.33 20.80
N ASP A 109 -3.71 3.20 21.71
CA ASP A 109 -3.87 1.98 22.52
C ASP A 109 -4.37 0.80 21.68
N ALA A 110 -5.33 1.03 20.78
CA ALA A 110 -5.80 0.02 19.84
C ALA A 110 -4.69 -0.38 18.84
N PHE A 111 -3.90 0.60 18.40
CA PHE A 111 -2.72 0.36 17.57
C PHE A 111 -1.69 -0.52 18.29
N LYS A 112 -1.36 -0.18 19.55
CA LYS A 112 -0.46 -0.95 20.40
C LYS A 112 -0.94 -2.38 20.56
N ALA A 113 -2.20 -2.56 20.96
CA ALA A 113 -2.80 -3.88 21.13
C ALA A 113 -2.70 -4.71 19.84
N SER A 114 -2.94 -4.11 18.68
CA SER A 114 -2.88 -4.81 17.38
C SER A 114 -1.45 -5.17 16.97
N MET A 115 -0.49 -4.26 17.16
CA MET A 115 0.93 -4.53 16.88
C MET A 115 1.46 -5.65 17.77
N GLU A 116 1.15 -5.61 19.07
CA GLU A 116 1.68 -6.55 20.08
C GLU A 116 0.95 -7.91 20.11
N LYS A 117 -0.23 -8.02 19.50
CA LYS A 117 -1.07 -9.23 19.52
C LYS A 117 -0.36 -10.47 18.98
N SER A 118 0.28 -10.33 17.82
CA SER A 118 0.78 -11.46 17.03
C SER A 118 2.25 -11.29 16.67
N VAL A 119 3.02 -12.37 16.77
CA VAL A 119 4.39 -12.43 16.27
C VAL A 119 4.38 -12.55 14.75
N LEU A 120 5.35 -11.95 14.07
CA LEU A 120 5.53 -12.13 12.63
C LEU A 120 6.71 -13.05 12.36
N VAL A 121 6.44 -14.16 11.68
CA VAL A 121 7.50 -15.08 11.24
C VAL A 121 7.89 -14.70 9.82
N PHE A 122 9.19 -14.70 9.51
CA PHE A 122 9.66 -14.42 8.15
C PHE A 122 10.92 -15.22 7.80
N HIS A 123 11.06 -15.48 6.50
CA HIS A 123 12.11 -16.28 5.91
C HIS A 123 12.75 -15.53 4.75
N VAL A 124 14.07 -15.53 4.69
CA VAL A 124 14.84 -14.98 3.58
C VAL A 124 15.34 -16.13 2.72
N GLU A 125 14.89 -16.16 1.47
CA GLU A 125 15.27 -17.14 0.47
C GLU A 125 16.64 -16.85 -0.15
N SER A 126 17.17 -17.81 -0.89
CA SER A 126 18.48 -17.70 -1.55
C SER A 126 18.56 -16.61 -2.61
N ASP A 127 17.43 -16.16 -3.19
CA ASP A 127 17.35 -15.08 -4.18
C ASP A 127 17.08 -13.70 -3.54
N VAL A 128 17.34 -13.56 -2.24
CA VAL A 128 17.06 -12.35 -1.43
C VAL A 128 15.56 -12.04 -1.30
N ARG A 129 14.68 -12.95 -1.71
CA ARG A 129 13.24 -12.81 -1.52
C ARG A 129 12.89 -13.05 -0.06
N VAL A 130 12.02 -12.20 0.47
CA VAL A 130 11.52 -12.33 1.83
C VAL A 130 10.06 -12.76 1.78
N GLN A 131 9.78 -13.88 2.41
CA GLN A 131 8.41 -14.34 2.67
C GLN A 131 8.06 -14.08 4.14
N VAL A 132 6.87 -13.54 4.37
CA VAL A 132 6.31 -13.32 5.70
C VAL A 132 5.14 -14.28 5.92
N TYR A 133 4.93 -14.67 7.18
CA TYR A 133 3.89 -15.61 7.61
C TYR A 133 3.09 -14.94 8.73
N PRO A 134 2.11 -14.08 8.37
CA PRO A 134 1.24 -13.42 9.34
C PRO A 134 0.24 -14.42 9.93
N LYS A 135 -0.27 -14.12 11.13
CA LYS A 135 -1.43 -14.84 11.67
C LYS A 135 -2.70 -14.46 10.88
N THR A 136 -3.64 -15.38 10.78
CA THR A 136 -4.83 -15.27 9.91
C THR A 136 -5.74 -14.07 10.21
N ASP A 137 -5.71 -13.57 11.45
CA ASP A 137 -6.54 -12.47 11.93
C ASP A 137 -5.79 -11.13 12.01
N GLU A 138 -4.55 -11.06 11.51
CA GLU A 138 -3.75 -9.86 11.54
C GLU A 138 -4.22 -8.84 10.47
N PRO A 139 -4.62 -7.62 10.86
CA PRO A 139 -5.06 -6.61 9.91
C PRO A 139 -3.94 -6.23 8.92
N VAL A 140 -4.29 -6.07 7.63
CA VAL A 140 -3.32 -5.79 6.56
C VAL A 140 -2.52 -4.50 6.82
N ASN A 141 -3.16 -3.46 7.38
CA ASN A 141 -2.49 -2.22 7.75
C ASN A 141 -1.42 -2.42 8.85
N ILE A 142 -1.68 -3.29 9.83
CA ILE A 142 -0.71 -3.66 10.87
C ILE A 142 0.43 -4.49 10.28
N LEU A 143 0.09 -5.45 9.42
CA LEU A 143 1.07 -6.26 8.70
C LEU A 143 1.99 -5.40 7.82
N ASN A 144 1.47 -4.37 7.15
CA ASN A 144 2.27 -3.46 6.34
C ASN A 144 3.29 -2.67 7.16
N ILE A 145 2.94 -2.27 8.38
CA ILE A 145 3.89 -1.61 9.29
C ILE A 145 5.00 -2.60 9.68
N LYS A 146 4.65 -3.85 10.00
CA LYS A 146 5.62 -4.91 10.28
C LYS A 146 6.49 -5.25 9.06
N ARG A 147 5.93 -5.27 7.84
CA ARG A 147 6.69 -5.40 6.58
C ARG A 147 7.70 -4.26 6.43
N GLY A 148 7.34 -3.03 6.81
CA GLY A 148 8.24 -1.88 6.86
C GLY A 148 9.44 -2.10 7.80
N ILE A 149 9.20 -2.62 9.01
CA ILE A 149 10.26 -2.97 9.97
C ILE A 149 11.18 -4.04 9.38
N VAL A 150 10.62 -5.10 8.80
CA VAL A 150 11.41 -6.17 8.16
C VAL A 150 12.25 -5.59 7.02
N SER A 151 11.68 -4.71 6.18
CA SER A 151 12.39 -4.05 5.09
C SER A 151 13.58 -3.21 5.58
N ALA A 152 13.45 -2.52 6.73
CA ALA A 152 14.54 -1.76 7.34
C ALA A 152 15.58 -2.65 8.04
N PHE A 153 15.20 -3.85 8.46
CA PHE A 153 16.12 -4.82 9.08
C PHE A 153 16.97 -5.59 8.05
N MET A 154 16.50 -5.71 6.80
CA MET A 154 17.19 -6.44 5.73
C MET A 154 18.37 -5.65 5.15
N VAL A 155 19.57 -5.93 5.64
CA VAL A 155 20.83 -5.40 5.09
C VAL A 155 21.46 -6.43 4.16
N PRO A 156 21.68 -6.10 2.89
CA PRO A 156 22.37 -7.02 2.00
C PRO A 156 23.82 -7.24 2.44
N MET A 157 24.34 -8.45 2.20
CA MET A 157 25.75 -8.76 2.37
C MET A 157 26.50 -8.39 1.09
N VAL A 158 27.67 -7.76 1.24
CA VAL A 158 28.48 -7.27 0.13
C VAL A 158 29.87 -7.88 0.28
N GLU A 159 30.32 -8.62 -0.75
CA GLU A 159 31.74 -8.99 -0.89
C GLU A 159 32.51 -7.81 -1.48
N GLU A 160 33.77 -7.64 -1.05
CA GLU A 160 34.59 -6.48 -1.37
C GLU A 160 34.83 -6.31 -2.88
N ASP A 161 35.03 -5.04 -3.21
CA ASP A 161 35.37 -4.45 -4.50
C ASP A 161 34.22 -4.24 -5.51
N GLN A 162 33.91 -2.95 -5.67
CA GLN A 162 33.01 -2.29 -6.64
C GLN A 162 31.59 -1.99 -6.14
N SER A 163 31.20 -0.73 -6.31
CA SER A 163 29.82 -0.27 -6.38
C SER A 163 29.09 -1.06 -7.46
N ARG A 164 28.23 -1.99 -7.07
CA ARG A 164 27.38 -2.76 -7.99
C ARG A 164 25.91 -2.46 -7.70
N LEU A 165 25.07 -2.78 -8.68
CA LEU A 165 23.62 -2.79 -8.53
C LEU A 165 23.21 -4.19 -8.08
N MET A 166 22.30 -4.27 -7.10
CA MET A 166 21.72 -5.54 -6.66
C MET A 166 20.20 -5.45 -6.59
N VAL A 167 19.52 -6.60 -6.64
CA VAL A 167 18.07 -6.66 -6.45
C VAL A 167 17.78 -6.99 -5.00
N SER A 168 17.11 -6.08 -4.29
CA SER A 168 16.68 -6.30 -2.89
C SER A 168 15.17 -6.40 -2.78
N SER A 169 14.68 -7.27 -1.91
CA SER A 169 13.26 -7.36 -1.55
C SER A 169 12.94 -6.32 -0.47
N THR A 170 11.95 -5.47 -0.74
CA THR A 170 11.52 -4.38 0.14
C THR A 170 9.99 -4.34 0.27
N VAL A 171 9.48 -3.40 1.06
CA VAL A 171 8.05 -3.07 1.10
C VAL A 171 7.52 -2.57 -0.26
N HIS A 172 8.38 -2.05 -1.13
CA HIS A 172 8.05 -1.62 -2.49
C HIS A 172 8.24 -2.72 -3.54
N GLY A 173 8.48 -3.97 -3.12
CA GLY A 173 8.76 -5.09 -4.01
C GLY A 173 10.25 -5.31 -4.25
N ARG A 174 10.57 -5.88 -5.41
CA ARG A 174 11.95 -6.07 -5.88
C ARG A 174 12.45 -4.77 -6.47
N CYS A 175 13.44 -4.18 -5.82
CA CYS A 175 14.03 -2.91 -6.20
C CYS A 175 15.49 -3.08 -6.63
N LEU A 176 15.86 -2.42 -7.72
CA LEU A 176 17.26 -2.22 -8.06
C LEU A 176 17.89 -1.25 -7.07
N THR A 177 18.96 -1.69 -6.41
CA THR A 177 19.58 -0.98 -5.27
C THR A 177 21.05 -0.77 -5.56
N GLY A 178 21.46 0.49 -5.61
CA GLY A 178 22.87 0.86 -5.58
C GLY A 178 23.38 0.78 -4.14
N TYR A 179 24.60 0.30 -3.96
CA TYR A 179 25.23 0.25 -2.64
C TYR A 179 26.65 0.79 -2.66
N THR A 180 27.05 1.36 -1.53
CA THR A 180 28.41 1.85 -1.27
C THR A 180 28.82 1.35 0.11
N VAL A 181 29.94 0.65 0.19
CA VAL A 181 30.51 0.17 1.44
C VAL A 181 31.70 1.05 1.82
N ARG A 182 31.75 1.51 3.07
CA ARG A 182 32.94 2.12 3.65
C ARG A 182 33.49 1.15 4.70
N SER A 183 34.66 0.57 4.39
CA SER A 183 35.35 -0.38 5.27
C SER A 183 36.30 0.35 6.21
N ARG A 184 36.38 -0.10 7.47
CA ARG A 184 37.54 0.12 8.33
C ARG A 184 38.15 -1.27 8.56
N GLN A 185 39.38 -1.50 8.10
CA GLN A 185 40.19 -2.68 8.43
C GLN A 185 39.50 -4.01 8.07
N ASP A 186 39.27 -4.25 6.77
CA ASP A 186 38.78 -5.52 6.17
C ASP A 186 37.36 -5.99 6.57
N ILE A 187 36.58 -5.17 7.29
CA ILE A 187 35.17 -5.45 7.61
C ILE A 187 34.30 -4.24 7.22
N ALA A 188 33.24 -4.51 6.45
CA ALA A 188 32.21 -3.52 6.13
C ALA A 188 31.50 -3.06 7.42
N THR A 189 31.90 -1.91 7.96
CA THR A 189 31.26 -1.30 9.14
C THR A 189 30.12 -0.38 8.76
N ASP A 190 30.21 0.30 7.62
CA ASP A 190 29.20 1.24 7.14
C ASP A 190 28.73 0.88 5.73
N VAL A 191 27.42 0.69 5.56
CA VAL A 191 26.79 0.36 4.28
C VAL A 191 25.75 1.41 3.95
N THR A 192 25.88 2.04 2.79
CA THR A 192 24.87 2.98 2.27
C THR A 192 24.17 2.37 1.07
N LEU A 193 22.85 2.43 1.04
CA LEU A 193 22.01 1.99 -0.07
C LEU A 193 21.28 3.19 -0.67
N SER A 194 21.13 3.21 -1.99
CA SER A 194 20.36 4.20 -2.73
C SER A 194 19.44 3.50 -3.73
N ARG A 195 18.19 3.96 -3.82
CA ARG A 195 17.15 3.40 -4.68
C ARG A 195 16.36 4.51 -5.35
N ASP A 196 16.10 4.29 -6.64
CA ASP A 196 15.03 4.95 -7.38
C ASP A 196 13.79 4.06 -7.28
N LEU A 197 12.76 4.54 -6.57
CA LEU A 197 11.58 3.72 -6.29
C LEU A 197 10.74 3.47 -7.54
N SER A 198 10.87 4.29 -8.58
CA SER A 198 10.19 4.07 -9.86
C SER A 198 10.64 2.77 -10.57
N GLN A 199 11.79 2.22 -10.18
CA GLN A 199 12.36 0.98 -10.72
C GLN A 199 11.95 -0.27 -9.92
N CYS A 200 11.14 -0.12 -8.87
CA CYS A 200 10.65 -1.25 -8.08
C CYS A 200 9.39 -1.87 -8.73
N ASP A 201 9.29 -3.20 -8.73
CA ASP A 201 8.18 -3.93 -9.40
C ASP A 201 6.81 -3.80 -8.73
N ARG A 202 6.75 -3.35 -7.46
CA ARG A 202 5.51 -3.13 -6.69
C ARG A 202 5.35 -1.68 -6.24
N PHE A 203 6.08 -0.75 -6.87
CA PHE A 203 5.90 0.68 -6.68
C PHE A 203 5.14 1.27 -7.87
N TYR A 204 3.90 1.68 -7.62
CA TYR A 204 3.05 2.29 -8.64
C TYR A 204 2.16 3.36 -8.02
N GLY A 205 1.76 4.34 -8.84
CA GLY A 205 0.74 5.30 -8.45
C GLY A 205 -0.56 4.57 -8.13
N ARG A 206 -1.06 4.72 -6.90
CA ARG A 206 -2.33 4.09 -6.51
C ARG A 206 -3.48 4.79 -7.22
N THR A 207 -4.38 4.00 -7.76
CA THR A 207 -5.57 4.52 -8.43
C THR A 207 -6.57 4.98 -7.38
N LEU A 208 -6.90 6.27 -7.38
CA LEU A 208 -7.96 6.77 -6.52
C LEU A 208 -9.33 6.41 -7.12
N THR A 209 -10.28 6.08 -6.25
CA THR A 209 -11.67 5.91 -6.66
C THR A 209 -12.19 7.20 -7.26
N SER A 210 -12.51 7.17 -8.56
CA SER A 210 -13.02 8.30 -9.32
C SER A 210 -14.50 8.13 -9.62
N SER A 211 -15.21 9.25 -9.78
CA SER A 211 -16.58 9.23 -10.29
C SER A 211 -16.66 8.50 -11.65
N PRO A 212 -17.64 7.61 -11.88
CA PRO A 212 -18.03 7.16 -13.22
C PRO A 212 -18.22 8.26 -14.25
N LEU A 213 -18.62 9.47 -13.82
CA LEU A 213 -18.88 10.60 -14.69
C LEU A 213 -17.64 11.48 -14.96
N ALA A 214 -16.47 11.10 -14.44
CA ALA A 214 -15.24 11.85 -14.68
C ALA A 214 -14.87 11.80 -16.17
N LEU A 215 -14.79 12.97 -16.82
CA LEU A 215 -14.40 13.10 -18.24
C LEU A 215 -13.00 12.55 -18.52
N LEU A 216 -12.06 12.81 -17.61
CA LEU A 216 -10.69 12.32 -17.65
C LEU A 216 -10.51 11.26 -16.56
N GLN A 217 -11.07 10.07 -16.82
CA GLN A 217 -10.75 8.90 -16.00
C GLN A 217 -9.23 8.69 -16.02
N GLN A 218 -8.66 8.29 -14.89
CA GLN A 218 -7.23 8.00 -14.76
C GLN A 218 -6.26 9.18 -14.91
N LEU A 219 -6.72 10.44 -14.85
CA LEU A 219 -5.80 11.59 -14.82
C LEU A 219 -4.77 11.47 -13.67
N HIS A 220 -5.17 10.87 -12.54
CA HIS A 220 -4.28 10.58 -11.43
C HIS A 220 -3.05 9.74 -11.81
N ASN A 221 -3.15 8.84 -12.80
CA ASN A 221 -2.02 8.04 -13.29
C ASN A 221 -1.00 8.87 -14.09
N LEU A 222 -1.46 9.92 -14.77
CA LEU A 222 -0.57 10.87 -15.44
C LEU A 222 0.11 11.77 -14.40
N MET A 223 -0.66 12.25 -13.42
CA MET A 223 -0.13 13.08 -12.35
C MET A 223 0.86 12.33 -11.45
N SER A 224 0.66 11.03 -11.21
CA SER A 224 1.59 10.22 -10.43
C SER A 224 2.98 10.10 -11.07
N LYS A 225 3.09 10.26 -12.40
CA LYS A 225 4.38 10.29 -13.10
C LYS A 225 5.19 11.56 -12.86
N LEU A 226 4.55 12.61 -12.33
CA LEU A 226 5.21 13.86 -11.92
C LEU A 226 5.79 13.77 -10.50
N ILE A 227 5.67 12.62 -9.83
CA ILE A 227 6.20 12.39 -8.50
C ILE A 227 7.53 11.66 -8.63
N THR A 228 8.61 12.32 -8.22
CA THR A 228 9.94 11.69 -8.11
C THR A 228 10.08 11.07 -6.73
N SER A 229 10.41 9.77 -6.67
CA SER A 229 10.48 9.01 -5.42
C SER A 229 11.82 8.31 -5.26
N THR A 230 12.56 8.65 -4.21
CA THR A 230 13.90 8.08 -3.94
C THR A 230 14.01 7.62 -2.49
N GLN A 231 14.89 6.63 -2.24
CA GLN A 231 15.17 6.14 -0.90
C GLN A 231 16.68 5.99 -0.69
N SER A 232 17.16 6.49 0.43
CA SER A 232 18.55 6.36 0.88
C SER A 232 18.58 5.71 2.26
N CYS A 233 19.39 4.69 2.46
CA CYS A 233 19.54 4.03 3.76
C CYS A 233 21.01 3.93 4.15
N SER A 234 21.31 4.20 5.41
CA SER A 234 22.63 4.05 6.01
C SER A 234 22.57 3.05 7.15
N TYR A 235 23.45 2.06 7.12
CA TYR A 235 23.54 0.98 8.10
C TYR A 235 24.91 1.00 8.75
N GLN A 236 24.92 0.88 10.07
CA GLN A 236 26.13 0.62 10.84
C GLN A 236 26.07 -0.80 11.40
N LEU A 237 27.12 -1.55 11.13
CA LEU A 237 27.28 -2.92 11.58
C LEU A 237 28.21 -2.96 12.79
N ASP A 238 28.02 -3.96 13.65
CA ASP A 238 28.97 -4.25 14.72
C ASP A 238 30.38 -4.49 14.14
N ASN A 239 31.43 -4.30 14.94
CA ASN A 239 32.83 -4.44 14.51
C ASN A 239 33.17 -5.82 13.91
N ARG A 240 32.33 -6.84 14.17
CA ARG A 240 32.46 -8.19 13.60
C ARG A 240 31.52 -8.46 12.41
N GLY A 241 30.74 -7.47 11.99
CA GLY A 241 29.70 -7.62 10.95
C GLY A 241 28.49 -8.48 11.35
N THR A 242 28.37 -8.89 12.62
CA THR A 242 27.44 -9.95 13.07
C THR A 242 26.02 -9.48 13.44
N HIS A 243 25.73 -8.19 13.34
CA HIS A 243 24.39 -7.63 13.46
C HIS A 243 24.43 -6.15 13.09
N VAL A 244 23.25 -5.62 12.81
CA VAL A 244 23.03 -4.18 12.64
C VAL A 244 23.05 -3.53 14.02
N VAL A 245 23.85 -2.49 14.18
CA VAL A 245 23.90 -1.61 15.36
C VAL A 245 22.95 -0.44 15.17
N SER A 246 22.95 0.16 13.99
CA SER A 246 21.99 1.20 13.63
C SER A 246 21.60 1.10 12.15
N ALA A 247 20.37 1.47 11.83
CA ALA A 247 19.89 1.71 10.48
C ALA A 247 19.13 3.03 10.47
N SER A 248 19.36 3.85 9.45
CA SER A 248 18.63 5.08 9.18
C SER A 248 18.26 5.12 7.71
N CYS A 249 16.97 5.10 7.39
CA CYS A 249 16.45 5.21 6.03
C CYS A 249 15.66 6.50 5.88
N THR A 250 15.87 7.19 4.77
CA THR A 250 15.13 8.37 4.35
C THR A 250 14.56 8.13 2.96
N GLU A 251 13.24 8.13 2.87
CA GLU A 251 12.48 8.06 1.63
C GLU A 251 11.85 9.42 1.34
N ARG A 252 11.95 9.89 0.09
CA ARG A 252 11.46 11.21 -0.32
C ARG A 252 10.59 11.09 -1.55
N HIS A 253 9.41 11.70 -1.50
CA HIS A 253 8.49 11.86 -2.62
C HIS A 253 8.29 13.34 -2.90
N ASN A 254 8.74 13.79 -4.07
CA ASN A 254 8.64 15.18 -4.47
C ASN A 254 7.67 15.31 -5.63
N TYR A 255 6.67 16.15 -5.47
CA TYR A 255 5.70 16.51 -6.49
C TYR A 255 5.84 18.00 -6.83
N LEU A 256 6.29 18.27 -8.05
CA LEU A 256 6.66 19.60 -8.53
C LEU A 256 5.82 19.99 -9.77
N PRO A 257 4.50 20.20 -9.63
CA PRO A 257 3.68 20.67 -10.74
C PRO A 257 4.01 22.14 -11.04
N PHE A 258 4.35 22.46 -12.29
CA PHE A 258 4.58 23.84 -12.76
C PHE A 258 5.73 24.59 -12.04
N SER A 259 6.83 23.91 -11.75
CA SER A 259 7.92 24.46 -10.92
C SER A 259 8.50 25.79 -11.45
N HIS A 260 8.32 26.86 -10.68
CA HIS A 260 9.22 28.01 -10.63
C HIS A 260 10.04 27.89 -9.33
N GLU A 261 11.37 27.88 -9.44
CA GLU A 261 12.31 27.91 -8.29
C GLU A 261 12.21 26.73 -7.28
N GLY A 262 11.79 25.54 -7.71
CA GLY A 262 11.85 24.33 -6.87
C GLY A 262 10.78 24.25 -5.75
N ASN A 263 9.79 25.14 -5.78
CA ASN A 263 8.63 25.09 -4.88
C ASN A 263 7.71 23.92 -5.28
N GLY A 264 7.32 23.10 -4.31
CA GLY A 264 6.48 21.92 -4.54
C GLY A 264 6.00 21.26 -3.26
N ILE A 265 5.35 20.12 -3.39
CA ILE A 265 4.91 19.31 -2.27
C ILE A 265 5.94 18.19 -2.06
N SER A 266 6.45 18.06 -0.84
CA SER A 266 7.37 16.99 -0.47
C SER A 266 6.79 16.15 0.67
N SER A 267 6.92 14.84 0.54
CA SER A 267 6.71 13.89 1.62
C SER A 267 8.03 13.18 1.91
N GLU A 268 8.49 13.27 3.15
CA GLU A 268 9.69 12.60 3.63
C GLU A 268 9.31 11.58 4.71
N VAL A 269 9.77 10.35 4.55
CA VAL A 269 9.59 9.28 5.52
C VAL A 269 10.95 8.88 6.05
N THR A 270 11.12 8.96 7.37
CA THR A 270 12.33 8.50 8.06
C THR A 270 12.03 7.24 8.84
N GLN A 271 12.98 6.29 8.82
CA GLN A 271 12.94 5.08 9.63
C GLN A 271 14.28 4.94 10.32
N GLU A 272 14.27 4.69 11.62
CA GLU A 272 15.47 4.44 12.41
C GLU A 272 15.30 3.13 13.19
N LEU A 273 16.37 2.34 13.22
CA LEU A 273 16.46 1.10 13.97
C LEU A 273 17.76 1.12 14.76
N SER A 274 17.69 1.15 16.09
CA SER A 274 18.85 1.25 16.98
C SER A 274 18.94 0.03 17.87
N PHE A 275 20.08 -0.66 17.86
CA PHE A 275 20.30 -1.84 18.68
C PHE A 275 20.35 -1.48 20.17
N LEU A 276 19.57 -2.20 20.98
CA LEU A 276 19.52 -2.01 22.43
C LEU A 276 20.29 -3.12 23.15
N SER A 277 19.97 -4.38 22.84
CA SER A 277 20.59 -5.53 23.52
C SER A 277 20.45 -6.82 22.74
N GLY A 278 21.30 -7.80 23.04
CA GLY A 278 21.24 -9.13 22.45
C GLY A 278 21.42 -10.20 23.53
N LYS A 279 20.52 -11.19 23.56
CA LYS A 279 20.56 -12.31 24.51
C LYS A 279 20.54 -13.65 23.79
N ARG A 280 21.04 -14.71 24.44
CA ARG A 280 20.80 -16.07 23.97
C ARG A 280 19.32 -16.42 24.18
N THR A 281 18.74 -17.13 23.23
CA THR A 281 17.36 -17.61 23.30
C THR A 281 17.33 -19.10 23.03
N ASN A 282 16.49 -19.83 23.76
CA ASN A 282 16.21 -21.24 23.51
C ASN A 282 15.07 -21.45 22.51
N ASN A 283 14.55 -20.37 21.92
CA ASN A 283 13.53 -20.45 20.90
C ASN A 283 14.10 -21.11 19.63
N ARG A 284 13.73 -22.37 19.39
CA ARG A 284 14.09 -23.15 18.19
C ARG A 284 12.92 -23.30 17.22
N ILE A 285 11.74 -22.81 17.60
CA ILE A 285 10.50 -23.04 16.88
C ILE A 285 10.38 -22.03 15.75
N PHE A 286 10.19 -22.54 14.55
CA PHE A 286 9.86 -21.77 13.36
C PHE A 286 8.55 -22.32 12.80
N ASP A 287 7.45 -21.72 13.22
CA ASP A 287 6.10 -22.07 12.79
C ASP A 287 5.74 -21.27 11.54
N ALA A 288 5.91 -21.91 10.37
CA ALA A 288 5.65 -21.30 9.07
C ALA A 288 4.83 -22.26 8.22
N GLU A 289 3.52 -22.07 8.21
CA GLU A 289 2.62 -22.85 7.40
C GLU A 289 2.65 -22.33 5.95
N ARG A 290 2.94 -23.20 4.98
CA ARG A 290 3.15 -22.82 3.58
C ARG A 290 1.96 -22.05 2.97
N HIS A 291 0.73 -22.34 3.39
CA HIS A 291 -0.47 -21.66 2.89
C HIS A 291 -0.65 -20.22 3.43
N GLN A 292 0.04 -19.87 4.52
CA GLN A 292 0.06 -18.53 5.11
C GLN A 292 1.16 -17.65 4.49
N ALA A 293 1.99 -18.19 3.60
CA ALA A 293 3.04 -17.42 2.95
C ALA A 293 2.46 -16.19 2.23
N ARG A 294 3.01 -15.03 2.55
CA ARG A 294 2.71 -13.75 1.92
C ARG A 294 4.02 -13.05 1.54
N PRO A 295 4.03 -12.25 0.47
CA PRO A 295 5.22 -11.50 0.11
C PRO A 295 5.49 -10.34 1.08
N LEU A 296 6.74 -9.87 1.12
CA LEU A 296 7.16 -8.72 1.94
C LEU A 296 6.55 -7.39 1.46
N HIS A 297 6.23 -7.25 0.18
CA HIS A 297 5.76 -5.98 -0.36
C HIS A 297 4.40 -5.56 0.23
N PHE A 298 4.15 -4.25 0.20
CA PHE A 298 2.92 -3.64 0.66
C PHE A 298 1.70 -4.21 -0.06
N GLU A 299 0.64 -4.42 0.72
CA GLU A 299 -0.66 -4.87 0.22
C GLU A 299 -1.72 -3.82 0.55
N ASP A 300 -2.57 -3.48 -0.41
CA ASP A 300 -3.66 -2.53 -0.19
C ASP A 300 -4.60 -3.05 0.93
N PRO A 301 -4.77 -2.31 2.04
CA PRO A 301 -5.73 -2.70 3.05
C PRO A 301 -7.16 -2.56 2.50
N ASP A 302 -8.10 -3.29 3.10
CA ASP A 302 -9.52 -3.11 2.80
C ASP A 302 -9.94 -1.69 3.23
N ASP A 303 -10.37 -0.85 2.29
CA ASP A 303 -10.83 0.53 2.54
C ASP A 303 -12.18 0.58 3.27
N LYS A 304 -12.82 -0.58 3.51
CA LYS A 304 -14.09 -0.68 4.22
C LYS A 304 -13.91 -0.56 5.73
N THR A 305 -14.81 0.18 6.38
CA THR A 305 -14.76 0.30 7.84
C THR A 305 -15.17 -1.01 8.51
N PRO A 306 -14.52 -1.43 9.62
CA PRO A 306 -14.95 -2.63 10.35
C PRO A 306 -16.33 -2.46 10.98
N VAL A 307 -16.67 -1.22 11.37
CA VAL A 307 -18.00 -0.85 11.85
C VAL A 307 -18.77 -0.18 10.71
N GLN A 308 -19.91 -0.76 10.38
CA GLN A 308 -20.76 -0.36 9.24
C GLN A 308 -22.10 0.12 9.79
N THR A 309 -22.42 1.41 9.64
CA THR A 309 -23.73 1.95 10.00
C THR A 309 -24.27 2.87 8.91
N LYS A 310 -25.57 2.76 8.62
CA LYS A 310 -26.27 3.65 7.68
C LYS A 310 -26.50 5.05 8.26
N ASP A 311 -26.55 5.17 9.60
CA ASP A 311 -26.94 6.40 10.29
C ASP A 311 -25.99 7.56 10.02
N ALA A 312 -24.68 7.30 9.90
CA ALA A 312 -23.71 8.35 9.59
C ALA A 312 -23.91 8.94 8.19
N VAL A 313 -24.23 8.09 7.21
CA VAL A 313 -24.51 8.50 5.82
C VAL A 313 -25.84 9.26 5.76
N LEU A 314 -26.89 8.70 6.37
CA LEU A 314 -28.21 9.33 6.40
C LEU A 314 -28.21 10.66 7.16
N GLY A 315 -27.50 10.75 8.28
CA GLY A 315 -27.33 11.99 9.04
C GLY A 315 -26.67 13.08 8.20
N THR A 316 -25.53 12.74 7.57
CA THR A 316 -24.82 13.70 6.69
C THR A 316 -25.68 14.12 5.49
N LEU A 317 -26.47 13.22 4.91
CA LEU A 317 -27.39 13.54 3.82
C LEU A 317 -28.52 14.49 4.26
N ARG A 318 -29.13 14.25 5.42
CA ARG A 318 -30.18 15.11 5.98
C ARG A 318 -29.64 16.51 6.27
N GLU A 319 -28.44 16.61 6.82
CA GLU A 319 -27.75 17.90 7.01
C GLU A 319 -27.56 18.63 5.66
N LEU A 320 -27.10 17.92 4.62
CA LEU A 320 -26.94 18.50 3.28
C LEU A 320 -28.25 18.96 2.64
N ALA A 321 -29.33 18.18 2.80
CA ALA A 321 -30.64 18.53 2.29
C ALA A 321 -31.18 19.79 2.99
N ALA A 322 -31.01 19.89 4.31
CA ALA A 322 -31.42 21.04 5.12
C ALA A 322 -30.64 22.33 4.83
N LEU A 323 -29.46 22.25 4.20
CA LEU A 323 -28.71 23.44 3.80
C LEU A 323 -29.36 24.24 2.67
N ALA A 324 -30.29 23.65 1.91
CA ALA A 324 -31.02 24.35 0.86
C ALA A 324 -31.84 25.51 1.47
N GLY A 325 -31.57 26.74 1.03
CA GLY A 325 -32.24 27.95 1.55
C GLY A 325 -31.64 28.52 2.85
N SER A 326 -30.51 27.99 3.32
CA SER A 326 -29.77 28.54 4.47
C SER A 326 -28.58 29.40 4.05
N ASP A 327 -28.15 30.31 4.93
CA ASP A 327 -26.92 31.11 4.77
C ASP A 327 -25.62 30.30 5.02
N GLN A 328 -25.72 28.97 5.20
CA GLN A 328 -24.59 28.10 5.51
C GLN A 328 -24.04 27.34 4.28
N GLY A 329 -24.24 27.88 3.08
CA GLY A 329 -23.85 27.27 1.81
C GLY A 329 -22.38 26.82 1.74
N GLN A 330 -21.48 27.53 2.43
CA GLN A 330 -20.04 27.20 2.54
C GLN A 330 -19.77 25.79 3.10
N LYS A 331 -20.67 25.23 3.92
CA LYS A 331 -20.51 23.87 4.48
C LYS A 331 -20.81 22.76 3.47
N ARG A 332 -21.51 23.08 2.37
CA ARG A 332 -22.03 22.09 1.40
C ARG A 332 -20.92 21.20 0.82
N ALA A 333 -19.80 21.78 0.39
CA ALA A 333 -18.71 21.03 -0.23
C ALA A 333 -18.06 20.04 0.76
N GLY A 334 -17.78 20.49 1.98
CA GLY A 334 -17.19 19.64 3.02
C GLY A 334 -18.12 18.50 3.45
N LEU A 335 -19.42 18.77 3.63
CA LEU A 335 -20.40 17.76 3.96
C LEU A 335 -20.63 16.77 2.81
N PHE A 336 -20.63 17.22 1.56
CA PHE A 336 -20.77 16.33 0.41
C PHE A 336 -19.55 15.41 0.26
N HIS A 337 -18.34 15.94 0.47
CA HIS A 337 -17.14 15.11 0.54
C HIS A 337 -17.24 14.08 1.68
N LYS A 338 -17.69 14.47 2.87
CA LYS A 338 -17.92 13.56 4.01
C LYS A 338 -18.93 12.46 3.67
N LEU A 339 -20.04 12.82 3.01
CA LEU A 339 -21.06 11.86 2.56
C LEU A 339 -20.45 10.82 1.61
N VAL A 340 -19.78 11.28 0.55
CA VAL A 340 -19.15 10.41 -0.45
C VAL A 340 -18.08 9.52 0.19
N SER A 341 -17.21 10.07 1.03
CA SER A 341 -16.17 9.31 1.73
C SER A 341 -16.76 8.24 2.65
N SER A 342 -17.87 8.56 3.34
CA SER A 342 -18.56 7.60 4.21
C SER A 342 -19.19 6.48 3.39
N MET A 343 -19.80 6.78 2.24
CA MET A 343 -20.36 5.76 1.33
C MET A 343 -19.28 4.83 0.76
N ARG A 344 -18.09 5.34 0.40
CA ARG A 344 -16.98 4.53 -0.11
C ARG A 344 -16.52 3.47 0.88
N ALA A 345 -16.58 3.80 2.18
CA ALA A 345 -16.24 2.90 3.27
C ALA A 345 -17.32 1.82 3.55
N LEU A 346 -18.51 1.94 2.94
CA LEU A 346 -19.60 0.98 3.16
C LEU A 346 -19.49 -0.26 2.27
N ARG A 347 -19.91 -1.41 2.83
CA ARG A 347 -20.13 -2.65 2.08
C ARG A 347 -21.50 -2.64 1.40
N ASN A 348 -21.65 -3.51 0.40
CA ASN A 348 -22.84 -3.56 -0.44
C ASN A 348 -24.11 -3.81 0.39
N GLU A 349 -24.05 -4.70 1.38
CA GLU A 349 -25.20 -5.04 2.21
C GLU A 349 -25.72 -3.82 2.99
N THR A 350 -24.82 -2.99 3.51
CA THR A 350 -25.18 -1.79 4.28
C THR A 350 -25.60 -0.65 3.35
N LEU A 351 -24.89 -0.47 2.23
CA LEU A 351 -25.19 0.59 1.27
C LEU A 351 -26.54 0.36 0.58
N SER A 352 -26.83 -0.86 0.11
CA SER A 352 -28.12 -1.19 -0.51
C SER A 352 -29.30 -1.00 0.45
N GLN A 353 -29.10 -1.12 1.76
CA GLN A 353 -30.13 -0.81 2.77
C GLN A 353 -30.29 0.70 3.01
N ALA A 354 -29.20 1.47 2.94
CA ALA A 354 -29.23 2.91 3.16
C ALA A 354 -29.86 3.67 1.97
N VAL A 355 -29.60 3.22 0.75
CA VAL A 355 -29.94 3.94 -0.48
C VAL A 355 -31.44 4.24 -0.64
N PRO A 356 -32.39 3.32 -0.37
CA PRO A 356 -33.82 3.64 -0.40
C PRO A 356 -34.19 4.82 0.51
N GLU A 357 -33.71 4.81 1.76
CA GLU A 357 -33.94 5.91 2.71
C GLU A 357 -33.25 7.21 2.26
N MET A 358 -32.10 7.11 1.59
CA MET A 358 -31.44 8.28 1.01
C MET A 358 -32.28 8.90 -0.11
N VAL A 359 -32.88 8.07 -0.98
CA VAL A 359 -33.77 8.52 -2.05
C VAL A 359 -35.00 9.23 -1.48
N ASP A 360 -35.58 8.71 -0.40
CA ASP A 360 -36.73 9.32 0.30
C ASP A 360 -36.38 10.70 0.87
N VAL A 361 -35.14 10.90 1.36
CA VAL A 361 -34.67 12.21 1.83
C VAL A 361 -34.45 13.16 0.64
N SER A 362 -33.73 12.71 -0.39
CA SER A 362 -33.50 13.48 -1.61
C SER A 362 -33.01 12.58 -2.74
N HIS A 363 -33.87 12.37 -3.74
CA HIS A 363 -33.52 11.62 -4.95
C HIS A 363 -32.28 12.22 -5.65
N TRP A 364 -32.25 13.54 -5.86
CA TRP A 364 -31.18 14.20 -6.59
C TRP A 364 -29.82 14.13 -5.87
N LEU A 365 -29.77 14.44 -4.57
CA LEU A 365 -28.51 14.38 -3.81
C LEU A 365 -27.98 12.95 -3.71
N THR A 366 -28.87 11.97 -3.62
CA THR A 366 -28.49 10.55 -3.57
C THR A 366 -27.81 10.11 -4.86
N PHE A 367 -28.37 10.43 -6.02
CA PHE A 367 -27.74 10.12 -7.31
C PHE A 367 -26.40 10.85 -7.48
N GLN A 368 -26.31 12.13 -7.10
CA GLN A 368 -25.03 12.85 -7.12
C GLN A 368 -23.97 12.17 -6.26
N ALA A 369 -24.33 11.76 -5.04
CA ALA A 369 -23.40 11.09 -4.12
C ALA A 369 -22.99 9.71 -4.63
N LEU A 370 -23.92 8.92 -5.16
CA LEU A 370 -23.65 7.61 -5.76
C LEU A 370 -22.71 7.71 -6.98
N PHE A 371 -22.95 8.68 -7.87
CA PHE A 371 -22.06 8.92 -9.01
C PHE A 371 -20.69 9.47 -8.59
N GLN A 372 -20.59 10.22 -7.51
CA GLN A 372 -19.28 10.68 -7.01
C GLN A 372 -18.54 9.58 -6.22
N CYS A 373 -19.27 8.65 -5.62
CA CYS A 373 -18.73 7.55 -4.83
C CYS A 373 -17.82 6.65 -5.67
N GLY A 374 -18.30 6.14 -6.80
CA GLY A 374 -17.49 5.43 -7.80
C GLY A 374 -16.95 4.05 -7.39
N THR A 375 -17.27 3.53 -6.20
CA THR A 375 -16.92 2.14 -5.84
C THR A 375 -17.84 1.13 -6.55
N PRO A 376 -17.45 -0.15 -6.62
CA PRO A 376 -18.32 -1.20 -7.14
C PRO A 376 -19.70 -1.20 -6.49
N GLU A 377 -19.78 -1.11 -5.16
CA GLU A 377 -21.05 -1.14 -4.42
C GLU A 377 -21.95 0.06 -4.74
N CYS A 378 -21.36 1.25 -4.87
CA CYS A 378 -22.10 2.44 -5.25
C CYS A 378 -22.67 2.32 -6.66
N ILE A 379 -21.97 1.65 -7.56
CA ILE A 379 -22.46 1.46 -8.93
C ILE A 379 -23.49 0.32 -9.00
N SER A 380 -23.32 -0.75 -8.21
CA SER A 380 -24.38 -1.75 -7.99
C SER A 380 -25.65 -1.07 -7.49
N ALA A 381 -25.54 -0.16 -6.51
CA ALA A 381 -26.67 0.61 -5.99
C ALA A 381 -27.33 1.51 -7.07
N ILE A 382 -26.54 2.20 -7.91
CA ILE A 382 -27.09 2.96 -9.05
C ILE A 382 -27.94 2.07 -9.95
N LEU A 383 -27.41 0.89 -10.30
CA LEU A 383 -28.11 -0.05 -11.18
C LEU A 383 -29.37 -0.63 -10.51
N GLN A 384 -29.34 -0.87 -9.20
CA GLN A 384 -30.50 -1.33 -8.43
C GLN A 384 -31.62 -0.27 -8.40
N VAL A 385 -31.30 0.99 -8.06
CA VAL A 385 -32.27 2.10 -8.04
C VAL A 385 -32.80 2.39 -9.44
N SER A 386 -31.96 2.28 -10.48
CA SER A 386 -32.38 2.51 -11.86
C SER A 386 -33.45 1.50 -12.34
N ARG A 387 -33.58 0.34 -11.70
CA ARG A 387 -34.65 -0.63 -12.01
C ARG A 387 -36.00 -0.21 -11.45
N THR A 388 -36.03 0.56 -10.37
CA THR A 388 -37.29 1.03 -9.75
C THR A 388 -37.87 2.25 -10.45
N VAL A 389 -37.13 2.86 -11.37
CA VAL A 389 -37.62 3.93 -12.26
C VAL A 389 -38.37 3.25 -13.42
N ASP A 390 -39.67 3.56 -13.58
CA ASP A 390 -40.58 2.86 -14.49
C ASP A 390 -40.02 2.65 -15.93
N GLY A 391 -40.23 1.43 -16.44
CA GLY A 391 -39.38 0.69 -17.37
C GLY A 391 -39.25 1.15 -18.83
N VAL A 392 -39.39 2.44 -19.18
CA VAL A 392 -39.25 2.90 -20.59
C VAL A 392 -38.34 4.12 -20.75
N ALA A 393 -37.79 4.67 -19.67
CA ALA A 393 -36.90 5.83 -19.73
C ALA A 393 -35.64 5.57 -20.60
N LEU A 394 -35.47 6.38 -21.67
CA LEU A 394 -34.25 6.48 -22.48
C LEU A 394 -33.03 6.86 -21.61
N GLU A 395 -33.31 7.53 -20.50
CA GLU A 395 -32.37 7.94 -19.48
C GLU A 395 -31.68 6.73 -18.83
N VAL A 396 -32.43 5.66 -18.54
CA VAL A 396 -31.88 4.43 -17.94
C VAL A 396 -30.94 3.73 -18.93
N ASP A 397 -31.32 3.68 -20.22
CA ASP A 397 -30.50 3.06 -21.26
C ASP A 397 -29.18 3.82 -21.45
N THR A 398 -29.26 5.15 -21.49
CA THR A 398 -28.11 6.04 -21.63
C THR A 398 -27.18 5.93 -20.42
N LEU A 399 -27.76 5.88 -19.21
CA LEU A 399 -27.02 5.70 -17.96
C LEU A 399 -26.27 4.36 -17.94
N VAL A 400 -26.97 3.25 -18.19
CA VAL A 400 -26.37 1.91 -18.16
C VAL A 400 -25.27 1.79 -19.22
N TYR A 401 -25.51 2.32 -20.43
CA TYR A 401 -24.50 2.35 -21.47
C TYR A 401 -23.28 3.18 -21.06
N GLY A 402 -23.47 4.38 -20.49
CA GLY A 402 -22.39 5.23 -19.99
C GLY A 402 -21.54 4.52 -18.91
N LEU A 403 -22.19 3.83 -17.97
CA LEU A 403 -21.50 3.05 -16.94
C LEU A 403 -20.66 1.90 -17.51
N SER A 404 -21.02 1.35 -18.67
CA SER A 404 -20.22 0.32 -19.34
C SER A 404 -18.93 0.85 -19.98
N LEU A 405 -18.81 2.17 -20.18
CA LEU A 405 -17.65 2.78 -20.81
C LEU A 405 -16.44 2.85 -19.87
N GLN A 406 -16.62 2.68 -18.56
CA GLN A 406 -15.54 2.62 -17.59
C GLN A 406 -14.48 1.56 -17.93
N ALA A 407 -13.19 1.90 -17.80
CA ALA A 407 -12.10 1.13 -18.37
C ALA A 407 -11.86 -0.26 -17.74
N SER A 408 -12.16 -0.44 -16.45
CA SER A 408 -11.77 -1.63 -15.68
C SER A 408 -12.96 -2.18 -14.87
N PRO A 409 -13.87 -2.96 -15.51
CA PRO A 409 -14.96 -3.61 -14.79
C PRO A 409 -14.46 -4.75 -13.90
N ASP A 410 -15.18 -5.01 -12.81
CA ASP A 410 -14.91 -6.14 -11.92
C ASP A 410 -16.00 -7.23 -12.05
N ALA A 411 -15.82 -8.35 -11.34
CA ALA A 411 -16.76 -9.48 -11.38
C ALA A 411 -18.16 -9.12 -10.84
N SER A 412 -18.26 -8.16 -9.91
CA SER A 412 -19.56 -7.58 -9.48
C SER A 412 -20.22 -6.84 -10.63
N ARG A 413 -19.48 -6.00 -11.37
CA ARG A 413 -20.01 -5.21 -12.47
C ARG A 413 -20.57 -6.08 -13.59
N VAL A 414 -19.89 -7.16 -13.94
CA VAL A 414 -20.38 -8.11 -14.95
C VAL A 414 -21.71 -8.71 -14.51
N ARG A 415 -21.82 -9.13 -13.24
CA ARG A 415 -23.07 -9.68 -12.68
C ARG A 415 -24.20 -8.64 -12.65
N ASP A 416 -23.90 -7.41 -12.26
CA ASP A 416 -24.90 -6.34 -12.20
C ASP A 416 -25.41 -5.96 -13.59
N MET A 417 -24.51 -5.87 -14.58
CA MET A 417 -24.86 -5.60 -15.98
C MET A 417 -25.66 -6.73 -16.59
N LEU A 418 -25.32 -7.98 -16.29
CA LEU A 418 -26.09 -9.15 -16.72
C LEU A 418 -27.51 -9.10 -16.13
N SER A 419 -27.62 -8.84 -14.84
CA SER A 419 -28.90 -8.71 -14.16
C SER A 419 -29.73 -7.53 -14.71
N MET A 420 -29.08 -6.43 -15.12
CA MET A 420 -29.75 -5.30 -15.79
C MET A 420 -30.25 -5.68 -17.19
N ALA A 421 -29.46 -6.43 -17.95
CA ALA A 421 -29.86 -6.94 -19.27
C ALA A 421 -31.00 -7.95 -19.20
N GLN A 422 -31.04 -8.78 -18.15
CA GLN A 422 -32.16 -9.68 -17.88
C GLN A 422 -33.43 -8.93 -17.52
N TYR A 423 -33.32 -7.82 -16.78
CA TYR A 423 -34.44 -6.95 -16.44
C TYR A 423 -34.97 -6.17 -17.66
N LYS A 424 -34.09 -5.59 -18.47
CA LYS A 424 -34.44 -4.78 -19.65
C LYS A 424 -33.51 -5.09 -20.84
N GLN A 425 -34.06 -5.72 -21.87
CA GLN A 425 -33.33 -6.16 -23.06
C GLN A 425 -33.27 -5.11 -24.17
N SER A 426 -32.94 -3.86 -23.84
CA SER A 426 -32.76 -2.84 -24.87
C SER A 426 -31.42 -3.00 -25.61
N LYS A 427 -31.35 -2.51 -26.84
CA LYS A 427 -30.13 -2.57 -27.66
C LYS A 427 -28.93 -1.94 -26.93
N ALA A 428 -29.15 -0.81 -26.25
CA ALA A 428 -28.13 -0.11 -25.48
C ALA A 428 -27.61 -0.95 -24.31
N ILE A 429 -28.50 -1.58 -23.53
CA ILE A 429 -28.13 -2.40 -22.37
C ILE A 429 -27.41 -3.69 -22.82
N MET A 430 -27.85 -4.31 -23.92
CA MET A 430 -27.16 -5.47 -24.47
C MET A 430 -25.74 -5.14 -24.95
N TYR A 431 -25.53 -3.98 -25.59
CA TYR A 431 -24.18 -3.51 -25.91
C TYR A 431 -23.37 -3.16 -24.67
N ALA A 432 -24.00 -2.57 -23.66
CA ALA A 432 -23.36 -2.25 -22.39
C ALA A 432 -22.80 -3.51 -21.73
N LEU A 433 -23.59 -4.59 -21.67
CA LEU A 433 -23.16 -5.90 -21.19
C LEU A 433 -22.01 -6.47 -22.03
N ALA A 434 -22.15 -6.48 -23.35
CA ALA A 434 -21.12 -7.00 -24.25
C ALA A 434 -19.79 -6.24 -24.10
N ASN A 435 -19.83 -4.91 -23.99
CA ASN A 435 -18.63 -4.09 -23.79
C ASN A 435 -18.00 -4.31 -22.40
N THR A 436 -18.82 -4.54 -21.37
CA THR A 436 -18.36 -4.84 -20.01
C THR A 436 -17.67 -6.20 -19.94
N VAL A 437 -18.20 -7.23 -20.64
CA VAL A 437 -17.61 -8.59 -20.68
C VAL A 437 -16.35 -8.65 -21.54
N ARG A 438 -16.26 -7.81 -22.57
CA ARG A 438 -15.11 -7.77 -23.48
C ARG A 438 -13.85 -7.19 -22.83
N LYS A 439 -14.03 -6.25 -21.90
CA LYS A 439 -12.94 -5.66 -21.09
C LYS A 439 -12.57 -6.62 -19.97
#